data_AF-A0A3C0CAF2-F1
#
_entry.id   AF-A0A3C0CAF2-F1
#
_cell.length_a   1.000
_cell.length_b   1.000
_cell.length_c   1.000
_cell.angle_alpha   90.00
_cell.angle_beta   90.00
_cell.angle_gamma   90.00
#
_symmetry.space_group_name_H-M   'P 1'
#
loop_
_entity.id
_entity.type
_entity.pdbx_description
1 polymer ?
#
loop_
_entity_poly.entity_id
_entity_poly.type
_entity_poly.pdbx_seq_one_letter_code
_entity_poly.pdbx_strand_id
1 'polypeptide(L)'
;MDCKSKKSVNTVKNIMQKDLQEILSSLKGRYAALLALALCRRQKANFLLWCSLDETRDALAQSFDKCFNYLSSILQGSGSEKGFEARQEELKIVLDGTDDDESFGAEVAADAAATLELGYEAFAEDNDEAAFEAANLCISAVAARVAVENPDMSDEEAASNELLITESIVQTKLASMVLRLQNVVGHKNFTSAQIKELLNAAVPSGLSNIGLPDDPEDEDQ
;
A
#
# COMPACT_ATOMS: atom_id res chain seq x y z
N MET A 1 -39.25 -13.01 -12.60
CA MET A 1 -38.03 -13.37 -11.86
C MET A 1 -36.93 -12.57 -12.55
N ASP A 2 -36.45 -11.44 -12.01
CA ASP A 2 -35.16 -11.42 -11.30
C ASP A 2 -34.84 -10.07 -10.59
N CYS A 3 -35.79 -9.52 -9.83
CA CYS A 3 -35.56 -8.27 -9.07
C CYS A 3 -34.86 -8.49 -7.71
N LYS A 4 -34.78 -9.74 -7.23
CA LYS A 4 -34.15 -10.10 -5.95
C LYS A 4 -32.65 -10.41 -6.06
N SER A 5 -32.19 -10.88 -7.22
CA SER A 5 -30.77 -11.19 -7.48
C SER A 5 -29.90 -9.93 -7.55
N LYS A 6 -30.37 -8.85 -8.21
CA LYS A 6 -29.62 -7.59 -8.38
C LYS A 6 -29.43 -6.77 -7.09
N LYS A 7 -30.35 -6.88 -6.11
CA LYS A 7 -30.20 -6.20 -4.81
C LYS A 7 -29.16 -6.85 -3.91
N SER A 8 -28.91 -8.15 -4.06
CA SER A 8 -27.98 -8.88 -3.19
C SER A 8 -26.51 -8.57 -3.50
N VAL A 9 -26.17 -8.35 -4.78
CA VAL A 9 -24.80 -8.09 -5.23
C VAL A 9 -24.34 -6.65 -4.92
N ASN A 10 -25.23 -5.66 -5.08
CA ASN A 10 -24.95 -4.27 -4.67
C ASN A 10 -24.86 -4.07 -3.15
N THR A 11 -25.43 -4.97 -2.37
CA THR A 11 -25.38 -4.91 -0.90
C THR A 11 -24.04 -5.43 -0.38
N VAL A 12 -23.45 -6.46 -0.99
CA VAL A 12 -22.12 -6.98 -0.59
C VAL A 12 -20.99 -6.05 -1.01
N LYS A 13 -21.03 -5.46 -2.21
CA LYS A 13 -20.05 -4.45 -2.66
C LYS A 13 -20.06 -3.20 -1.77
N ASN A 14 -21.23 -2.70 -1.37
CA ASN A 14 -21.34 -1.53 -0.48
C ASN A 14 -21.02 -1.84 0.99
N ILE A 15 -21.33 -3.03 1.50
CA ILE A 15 -21.04 -3.37 2.91
C ILE A 15 -19.54 -3.60 3.10
N MET A 16 -18.85 -4.31 2.19
CA MET A 16 -17.40 -4.50 2.30
C MET A 16 -16.62 -3.19 2.16
N GLN A 17 -17.03 -2.29 1.26
CA GLN A 17 -16.43 -0.95 1.15
C GLN A 17 -16.73 -0.08 2.37
N LYS A 18 -17.95 -0.14 2.91
CA LYS A 18 -18.32 0.62 4.11
C LYS A 18 -17.57 0.14 5.35
N ASP A 19 -17.50 -1.18 5.55
CA ASP A 19 -16.75 -1.78 6.66
C ASP A 19 -15.27 -1.43 6.57
N LEU A 20 -14.68 -1.48 5.37
CA LEU A 20 -13.29 -1.03 5.15
C LEU A 20 -13.13 0.45 5.49
N GLN A 21 -14.00 1.34 5.00
CA GLN A 21 -13.94 2.78 5.29
C GLN A 21 -14.05 3.07 6.80
N GLU A 22 -14.94 2.37 7.50
CA GLU A 22 -15.08 2.49 8.96
C GLU A 22 -13.80 2.05 9.67
N ILE A 23 -13.17 0.95 9.23
CA ILE A 23 -11.88 0.51 9.75
C ILE A 23 -10.82 1.57 9.50
N LEU A 24 -10.62 1.99 8.24
CA LEU A 24 -9.59 2.97 7.85
C LEU A 24 -9.70 4.26 8.66
N SER A 25 -10.92 4.78 8.83
CA SER A 25 -11.16 6.01 9.60
C SER A 25 -10.83 5.87 11.10
N SER A 26 -10.83 4.64 11.62
CA SER A 26 -10.52 4.36 13.03
C SER A 26 -9.03 4.15 13.31
N LEU A 27 -8.23 3.90 12.27
CA LEU A 27 -6.78 3.70 12.39
C LEU A 27 -6.09 5.07 12.44
N LYS A 28 -5.31 5.31 13.48
CA LYS A 28 -4.56 6.56 13.71
C LYS A 28 -3.15 6.26 14.21
N GLY A 29 -2.26 7.24 14.11
CA GLY A 29 -0.91 7.15 14.65
C GLY A 29 -0.15 5.93 14.11
N ARG A 30 0.48 5.20 15.03
CA ARG A 30 1.20 3.94 14.77
C ARG A 30 0.40 2.85 14.03
N TYR A 31 -0.94 2.86 14.10
CA TYR A 31 -1.77 1.87 13.43
C TYR A 31 -2.04 2.23 11.97
N ALA A 32 -2.27 3.51 11.70
CA ALA A 32 -2.29 4.02 10.33
C ALA A 32 -0.92 3.82 9.67
N ALA A 33 0.17 4.11 10.37
CA ALA A 33 1.54 3.87 9.90
C ALA A 33 1.81 2.39 9.59
N LEU A 34 1.32 1.47 10.43
CA LEU A 34 1.47 0.03 10.20
C LEU A 34 0.70 -0.45 8.97
N LEU A 35 -0.51 0.08 8.73
CA LEU A 35 -1.27 -0.23 7.52
C LEU A 35 -0.58 0.35 6.28
N ALA A 36 -0.13 1.60 6.33
CA ALA A 36 0.60 2.24 5.25
C ALA A 36 1.88 1.47 4.90
N LEU A 37 2.64 0.98 5.89
CA LEU A 37 3.80 0.11 5.65
C LEU A 37 3.41 -1.18 4.90
N ALA A 38 2.28 -1.80 5.24
CA ALA A 38 1.81 -3.01 4.56
C ALA A 38 1.32 -2.73 3.13
N LEU A 39 0.68 -1.59 2.89
CA LEU A 39 0.26 -1.15 1.57
C LEU A 39 1.47 -0.73 0.71
N CYS A 40 2.46 -0.07 1.30
CA CYS A 40 3.75 0.18 0.65
C CYS A 40 4.43 -1.14 0.26
N ARG A 41 4.38 -2.16 1.13
CA ARG A 41 4.88 -3.51 0.79
C ARG A 41 4.16 -4.13 -0.40
N ARG A 42 2.86 -3.91 -0.53
CA ARG A 42 2.04 -4.33 -1.67
C ARG A 42 2.46 -3.62 -2.97
N GLN A 43 2.90 -2.37 -2.90
CA GLN A 43 3.31 -1.56 -4.06
C GLN A 43 4.82 -1.62 -4.36
N LYS A 44 5.63 -2.13 -3.44
CA LYS A 44 7.10 -2.06 -3.47
C LYS A 44 7.72 -2.51 -4.80
N ALA A 45 7.23 -3.61 -5.38
CA ALA A 45 7.75 -4.11 -6.66
C ALA A 45 7.55 -3.13 -7.82
N ASN A 46 6.52 -2.27 -7.76
CA ASN A 46 6.29 -1.23 -8.76
C ASN A 46 7.44 -0.22 -8.77
N PHE A 47 7.80 0.27 -7.58
CA PHE A 47 8.90 1.21 -7.41
C PHE A 47 10.24 0.60 -7.82
N LEU A 48 10.49 -0.64 -7.42
CA LEU A 48 11.74 -1.33 -7.74
C LEU A 48 11.88 -1.65 -9.23
N LEU A 49 10.80 -2.09 -9.88
CA LEU A 49 10.82 -2.31 -11.33
C LEU A 49 11.05 -0.99 -12.07
N TRP A 50 10.35 0.08 -11.67
CA TRP A 50 10.58 1.39 -12.27
C TRP A 50 12.05 1.82 -12.11
N CYS A 51 12.63 1.69 -10.92
CA CYS A 51 14.06 1.98 -10.73
C CYS A 51 14.96 1.13 -11.62
N SER A 52 14.74 -0.18 -11.72
CA SER A 52 15.62 -1.10 -12.44
C SER A 52 15.67 -0.86 -13.96
N LEU A 53 14.70 -0.13 -14.51
CA LEU A 53 14.68 0.24 -15.92
C LEU A 53 15.69 1.35 -16.27
N ASP A 54 16.28 2.05 -15.29
CA ASP A 54 17.33 3.05 -15.50
C ASP A 54 18.32 3.06 -14.33
N GLU A 55 19.58 2.71 -14.60
CA GLU A 55 20.67 2.64 -13.62
C GLU A 55 20.88 3.94 -12.83
N THR A 56 20.48 5.10 -13.37
CA THR A 56 20.55 6.37 -12.64
C THR A 56 19.63 6.41 -11.42
N ARG A 57 18.65 5.51 -11.33
CA ARG A 57 17.67 5.38 -10.24
C ARG A 57 18.06 4.36 -9.17
N ASP A 58 19.20 3.68 -9.28
CA ASP A 58 19.66 2.70 -8.28
C ASP A 58 19.76 3.30 -6.87
N ALA A 59 20.17 4.57 -6.77
CA ALA A 59 20.24 5.29 -5.50
C ALA A 59 18.85 5.55 -4.89
N LEU A 60 17.81 5.71 -5.73
CA LEU A 60 16.42 5.87 -5.28
C LEU A 60 15.89 4.55 -4.71
N ALA A 61 16.12 3.43 -5.39
CA ALA A 61 15.75 2.10 -4.89
C ALA A 61 16.36 1.82 -3.50
N GLN A 62 17.65 2.12 -3.33
CA GLN A 62 18.33 1.94 -2.05
C GLN A 62 17.77 2.87 -0.96
N SER A 63 17.43 4.12 -1.30
CA SER A 63 16.88 5.08 -0.35
C SER A 63 15.46 4.70 0.07
N PHE A 64 14.62 4.31 -0.88
CA PHE A 64 13.28 3.76 -0.62
C PHE A 64 13.35 2.58 0.35
N ASP A 65 14.23 1.61 0.09
CA ASP A 65 14.40 0.43 0.96
C ASP A 65 14.88 0.80 2.37
N LYS A 66 15.79 1.77 2.49
CA LYS A 66 16.24 2.27 3.79
C LYS A 66 15.08 2.90 4.57
N CYS A 67 14.25 3.72 3.92
CA CYS A 67 13.08 4.33 4.52
C CYS A 67 12.04 3.27 4.93
N PHE A 68 11.70 2.34 4.04
CA PHE A 68 10.78 1.24 4.32
C PHE A 68 11.22 0.42 5.55
N ASN A 69 12.49 0.01 5.58
CA ASN A 69 13.04 -0.79 6.69
C ASN A 69 13.12 0.00 8.00
N TYR A 70 13.37 1.30 7.92
CA TYR A 70 13.40 2.16 9.10
C TYR A 70 12.00 2.37 9.70
N LEU A 71 10.97 2.61 8.87
CA LEU A 71 9.58 2.68 9.34
C LEU A 71 9.17 1.38 10.07
N SER A 72 9.54 0.23 9.50
CA SER A 72 9.36 -1.07 10.18
C SER A 72 10.09 -1.14 11.53
N SER A 73 11.31 -0.60 11.61
CA SER A 73 12.11 -0.60 12.83
C SER A 73 11.52 0.29 13.93
N ILE A 74 11.10 1.53 13.60
CA ILE A 74 10.51 2.46 14.59
C ILE A 74 9.17 1.94 15.13
N LEU A 75 8.38 1.26 14.31
CA LEU A 75 7.13 0.59 14.73
C LEU A 75 7.37 -0.52 15.76
N GLN A 76 8.57 -1.13 15.75
CA GLN A 76 9.04 -2.10 16.75
C GLN A 76 9.69 -1.43 17.97
N GLY A 77 9.76 -0.10 18.00
CA GLY A 77 10.43 0.67 19.04
C GLY A 77 11.95 0.74 18.87
N SER A 78 12.46 0.43 17.68
CA SER A 78 13.88 0.49 17.35
C SER A 78 14.13 1.66 16.40
N GLY A 79 14.59 2.79 16.93
CA GLY A 79 14.97 3.94 16.13
C GLY A 79 15.29 5.16 16.99
N SER A 80 15.72 6.23 16.33
CA SER A 80 16.06 7.51 16.98
C SER A 80 15.35 8.65 16.27
N GLU A 81 15.08 9.74 16.99
CA GLU A 81 14.49 10.97 16.42
C GLU A 81 15.32 11.48 15.24
N LYS A 82 16.64 11.61 15.41
CA LYS A 82 17.58 11.99 14.34
C LYS A 82 17.50 11.05 13.12
N GLY A 83 17.33 9.75 13.36
CA GLY A 83 17.19 8.78 12.28
C GLY A 83 15.88 8.95 11.52
N PHE A 84 14.80 9.31 12.23
CA PHE A 84 13.48 9.58 11.65
C PHE A 84 13.52 10.80 10.74
N GLU A 85 14.04 11.93 11.22
CA GLU A 85 14.24 13.15 10.41
C GLU A 85 15.08 12.88 9.17
N ALA A 86 16.18 12.12 9.31
CA ALA A 86 17.03 11.76 8.18
C ALA A 86 16.31 10.90 7.14
N ARG A 87 15.39 10.02 7.56
CA ARG A 87 14.59 9.23 6.61
C ARG A 87 13.51 10.06 5.93
N GLN A 88 12.89 11.01 6.63
CA GLN A 88 11.92 11.92 5.99
C GLN A 88 12.59 12.75 4.89
N GLU A 89 13.81 13.25 5.12
CA GLU A 89 14.54 13.98 4.08
C GLU A 89 14.94 13.08 2.90
N GLU A 90 15.38 11.85 3.15
CA GLU A 90 15.64 10.88 2.07
C GLU A 90 14.37 10.52 1.29
N LEU A 91 13.20 10.49 1.95
CA LEU A 91 11.94 10.18 1.29
C LEU A 91 11.48 11.30 0.35
N LYS A 92 11.74 12.56 0.68
CA LYS A 92 11.52 13.68 -0.27
C LYS A 92 12.33 13.51 -1.55
N ILE A 93 13.60 13.13 -1.42
CA ILE A 93 14.46 12.84 -2.59
C ILE A 93 13.88 11.70 -3.43
N VAL A 94 13.30 10.68 -2.77
CA VAL A 94 12.64 9.56 -3.45
C VAL A 94 11.39 10.00 -4.20
N LEU A 95 10.56 10.88 -3.59
CA LEU A 95 9.36 11.44 -4.22
C LEU A 95 9.71 12.35 -5.39
N ASP A 96 10.59 13.32 -5.19
CA ASP A 96 11.06 14.25 -6.23
C ASP A 96 11.67 13.48 -7.42
N GLY A 97 12.28 12.32 -7.17
CA GLY A 97 12.85 11.46 -8.20
C GLY A 97 11.83 10.89 -9.19
N THR A 98 10.55 10.85 -8.83
CA THR A 98 9.46 10.33 -9.68
C THR A 98 8.77 11.40 -10.53
N ASP A 99 8.99 12.70 -10.25
CA ASP A 99 8.21 13.80 -10.83
C ASP A 99 8.47 14.06 -12.32
N ASP A 100 9.68 13.77 -12.81
CA ASP A 100 10.11 14.11 -14.18
C ASP A 100 9.76 13.02 -15.23
N ASP A 101 9.23 11.88 -14.79
CA ASP A 101 8.89 10.74 -15.65
C ASP A 101 7.35 10.61 -15.79
N GLU A 102 6.83 10.86 -16.99
CA GLU A 102 5.38 10.79 -17.28
C GLU A 102 4.89 9.37 -17.61
N SER A 103 5.74 8.34 -17.48
CA SER A 103 5.34 6.97 -17.76
C SER A 103 4.39 6.42 -16.70
N PHE A 104 3.54 5.47 -17.10
CA PHE A 104 2.70 4.72 -16.15
C PHE A 104 3.53 4.06 -15.03
N GLY A 105 4.76 3.63 -15.35
CA GLY A 105 5.68 3.05 -14.36
C GLY A 105 6.08 4.05 -13.28
N ALA A 106 6.29 5.31 -13.64
CA ALA A 106 6.60 6.38 -12.70
C ALA A 106 5.40 6.73 -11.82
N GLU A 107 4.19 6.78 -12.39
CA GLU A 107 2.95 7.01 -11.63
C GLU A 107 2.78 5.98 -10.51
N VAL A 108 2.90 4.68 -10.82
CA VAL A 108 2.76 3.63 -9.80
C VAL A 108 3.96 3.51 -8.85
N ALA A 109 5.11 4.07 -9.22
CA ALA A 109 6.27 4.22 -8.35
C ALA A 109 6.07 5.39 -7.37
N ALA A 110 5.58 6.54 -7.85
CA ALA A 110 5.20 7.69 -7.05
C ALA A 110 4.16 7.29 -6.00
N ASP A 111 3.14 6.52 -6.39
CA ASP A 111 2.14 5.97 -5.45
C ASP A 111 2.78 5.12 -4.33
N ALA A 112 3.81 4.33 -4.64
CA ALA A 112 4.50 3.52 -3.63
C ALA A 112 5.33 4.37 -2.66
N ALA A 113 5.99 5.41 -3.16
CA ALA A 113 6.75 6.38 -2.38
C ALA A 113 5.84 7.25 -1.50
N ALA A 114 4.73 7.74 -2.05
CA ALA A 114 3.73 8.50 -1.31
C ALA A 114 3.08 7.65 -0.21
N THR A 115 2.74 6.39 -0.48
CA THR A 115 2.25 5.49 0.58
C THR A 115 3.27 5.31 1.72
N LEU A 116 4.56 5.28 1.41
CA LEU A 116 5.59 5.23 2.44
C LEU A 116 5.62 6.52 3.26
N GLU A 117 5.48 7.68 2.63
CA GLU A 117 5.43 9.00 3.28
C GLU A 117 4.25 9.11 4.23
N LEU A 118 3.06 8.71 3.79
CA LEU A 118 1.87 8.61 4.63
C LEU A 118 2.12 7.75 5.87
N GLY A 119 2.96 6.71 5.77
CA GLY A 119 3.39 5.90 6.91
C GLY A 119 4.23 6.68 7.93
N TYR A 120 5.11 7.56 7.47
CA TYR A 120 5.90 8.46 8.32
C TYR A 120 5.03 9.54 8.95
N GLU A 121 4.18 10.21 8.17
CA GLU A 121 3.25 11.24 8.66
C GLU A 121 2.29 10.67 9.70
N ALA A 122 1.72 9.48 9.44
CA ALA A 122 0.88 8.79 10.40
C ALA A 122 1.66 8.47 11.69
N PHE A 123 2.92 8.03 11.60
CA PHE A 123 3.72 7.73 12.79
C PHE A 123 4.02 8.99 13.61
N ALA A 124 4.25 10.12 12.95
CA ALA A 124 4.44 11.42 13.59
C ALA A 124 3.14 12.04 14.14
N GLU A 125 1.98 11.42 13.85
CA GLU A 125 0.64 11.93 14.17
C GLU A 125 0.31 13.25 13.44
N ASP A 126 0.94 13.47 12.28
CA ASP A 126 0.75 14.65 11.44
C ASP A 126 -0.41 14.48 10.42
N ASN A 127 -0.79 13.22 10.14
CA ASN A 127 -1.85 12.90 9.18
C ASN A 127 -2.78 11.80 9.70
N ASP A 128 -3.99 12.21 10.05
CA ASP A 128 -5.07 11.34 10.53
C ASP A 128 -5.76 10.56 9.39
N GLU A 129 -5.61 10.99 8.14
CA GLU A 129 -6.23 10.39 6.95
C GLU A 129 -5.27 9.44 6.21
N ALA A 130 -4.01 9.37 6.63
CA ALA A 130 -2.96 8.58 6.00
C ALA A 130 -3.33 7.11 5.70
N ALA A 131 -4.09 6.45 6.58
CA ALA A 131 -4.58 5.09 6.33
C ALA A 131 -5.52 5.01 5.12
N PHE A 132 -6.41 5.99 4.98
CA PHE A 132 -7.36 6.10 3.89
C PHE A 132 -6.67 6.50 2.59
N GLU A 133 -5.77 7.48 2.65
CA GLU A 133 -4.98 7.93 1.50
C GLU A 133 -4.09 6.81 0.95
N ALA A 134 -3.38 6.07 1.81
CA ALA A 134 -2.57 4.93 1.41
C ALA A 134 -3.39 3.82 0.71
N ALA A 135 -4.59 3.54 1.24
CA ALA A 135 -5.50 2.57 0.64
C ALA A 135 -5.98 3.03 -0.75
N ASN A 136 -6.25 4.32 -0.90
CA ASN A 136 -6.64 4.92 -2.17
C ASN A 136 -5.52 4.87 -3.21
N LEU A 137 -4.27 5.19 -2.85
CA LEU A 137 -3.13 5.05 -3.78
C LEU A 137 -3.01 3.62 -4.30
N CYS A 138 -3.14 2.62 -3.43
CA CYS A 138 -3.10 1.22 -3.83
C CYS A 138 -4.20 0.83 -4.83
N ILE A 139 -5.47 1.18 -4.55
CA ILE A 139 -6.59 0.79 -5.42
C ILE A 139 -6.65 1.63 -6.70
N SER A 140 -6.24 2.89 -6.66
CA SER A 140 -6.17 3.80 -7.81
C SER A 140 -5.15 3.30 -8.83
N ALA A 141 -3.95 2.87 -8.41
CA ALA A 141 -2.98 2.24 -9.31
C ALA A 141 -3.54 1.01 -10.04
N VAL A 142 -4.35 0.19 -9.35
CA VAL A 142 -5.03 -0.96 -9.96
C VAL A 142 -6.09 -0.52 -10.95
N ALA A 143 -6.89 0.49 -10.60
CA ALA A 143 -7.89 1.05 -11.50
C ALA A 143 -7.24 1.65 -12.75
N ALA A 144 -6.14 2.39 -12.60
CA ALA A 144 -5.37 2.96 -13.70
C ALA A 144 -4.82 1.87 -14.62
N ARG A 145 -4.23 0.80 -14.07
CA ARG A 145 -3.82 -0.38 -14.87
C ARG A 145 -4.99 -0.95 -15.67
N VAL A 146 -6.12 -1.20 -15.03
CA VAL A 146 -7.30 -1.78 -15.69
C VAL A 146 -7.80 -0.89 -16.82
N ALA A 147 -7.82 0.43 -16.61
CA ALA A 147 -8.22 1.41 -17.61
C ALA A 147 -7.25 1.44 -18.82
N VAL A 148 -5.93 1.36 -18.57
CA VAL A 148 -4.92 1.30 -19.62
C VAL A 148 -5.04 0.01 -20.44
N GLU A 149 -5.25 -1.13 -19.78
CA GLU A 149 -5.40 -2.43 -20.45
C GLU A 149 -6.76 -2.59 -21.18
N ASN A 150 -7.79 -1.87 -20.73
CA ASN A 150 -9.16 -2.01 -21.22
C ASN A 150 -9.83 -0.63 -21.43
N PRO A 151 -9.40 0.16 -22.43
CA PRO A 151 -9.86 1.54 -22.60
C PRO A 151 -11.35 1.68 -22.93
N ASP A 152 -11.96 0.62 -23.47
CA ASP A 152 -13.39 0.58 -23.84
C ASP A 152 -14.28 -0.03 -22.73
N MET A 153 -13.70 -0.37 -21.56
CA MET A 153 -14.42 -0.99 -20.44
C MET A 153 -15.36 0.02 -19.78
N SER A 154 -16.62 -0.37 -19.59
CA SER A 154 -17.59 0.43 -18.82
C SER A 154 -17.31 0.38 -17.32
N ASP A 155 -17.80 1.37 -16.56
CA ASP A 155 -17.67 1.39 -15.10
C ASP A 155 -18.26 0.14 -14.43
N GLU A 156 -19.36 -0.41 -14.97
CA GLU A 156 -19.97 -1.63 -14.46
C GLU A 156 -19.10 -2.88 -14.67
N GLU A 157 -18.38 -2.93 -15.79
CA GLU A 157 -17.42 -4.00 -16.09
C GLU A 157 -16.15 -3.86 -15.25
N ALA A 158 -15.64 -2.63 -15.09
CA ALA A 158 -14.51 -2.33 -14.22
C ALA A 158 -14.79 -2.74 -12.77
N ALA A 159 -16.00 -2.50 -12.27
CA ALA A 159 -16.40 -2.92 -10.92
C ALA A 159 -16.37 -4.45 -10.72
N SER A 160 -16.34 -5.23 -11.79
CA SER A 160 -16.28 -6.70 -11.76
C SER A 160 -14.92 -7.26 -12.18
N ASN A 161 -13.92 -6.39 -12.40
CA ASN A 161 -12.56 -6.77 -12.75
C ASN A 161 -11.89 -7.52 -11.58
N GLU A 162 -11.24 -8.65 -11.90
CA GLU A 162 -10.63 -9.53 -10.90
C GLU A 162 -9.50 -8.87 -10.12
N LEU A 163 -8.72 -7.96 -10.74
CA LEU A 163 -7.64 -7.24 -10.05
C LEU A 163 -8.20 -6.29 -8.99
N LEU A 164 -9.25 -5.53 -9.33
CA LEU A 164 -9.91 -4.62 -8.39
C LEU A 164 -10.59 -5.36 -7.23
N ILE A 165 -11.23 -6.50 -7.51
CA ILE A 165 -11.81 -7.36 -6.47
C ILE A 165 -10.72 -7.91 -5.56
N THR A 166 -9.63 -8.42 -6.14
CA THR A 166 -8.50 -8.97 -5.40
C THR A 166 -7.88 -7.92 -4.49
N GLU A 167 -7.63 -6.72 -5.01
CA GLU A 167 -7.07 -5.63 -4.22
C GLU A 167 -7.99 -5.23 -3.07
N SER A 168 -9.30 -5.12 -3.30
CA SER A 168 -10.28 -4.86 -2.24
C SER A 168 -10.25 -5.91 -1.12
N ILE A 169 -10.11 -7.19 -1.48
CA ILE A 169 -9.99 -8.31 -0.51
C ILE A 169 -8.69 -8.18 0.29
N VAL A 170 -7.56 -7.90 -0.37
CA VAL A 170 -6.27 -7.74 0.29
C VAL A 170 -6.30 -6.57 1.27
N GLN A 171 -6.76 -5.39 0.85
CA GLN A 171 -6.86 -4.23 1.73
C GLN A 171 -7.78 -4.47 2.92
N THR A 172 -8.94 -5.11 2.70
CA THR A 172 -9.86 -5.49 3.78
C THR A 172 -9.19 -6.42 4.79
N LYS A 173 -8.42 -7.41 4.31
CA LYS A 173 -7.67 -8.34 5.16
C LYS A 173 -6.60 -7.61 5.97
N LEU A 174 -5.80 -6.75 5.33
CA LEU A 174 -4.75 -5.98 5.99
C LEU A 174 -5.31 -5.03 7.06
N ALA A 175 -6.32 -4.23 6.70
CA ALA A 175 -6.98 -3.32 7.63
C ALA A 175 -7.58 -4.08 8.83
N SER A 176 -8.22 -5.23 8.58
CA SER A 176 -8.74 -6.10 9.66
C SER A 176 -7.64 -6.66 10.56
N MET A 177 -6.48 -7.03 10.00
CA MET A 177 -5.33 -7.48 10.79
C MET A 177 -4.81 -6.36 11.70
N VAL A 178 -4.67 -5.15 11.17
CA VAL A 178 -4.22 -3.98 11.94
C VAL A 178 -5.23 -3.59 13.02
N LEU A 179 -6.53 -3.61 12.73
CA LEU A 179 -7.57 -3.35 13.73
C LEU A 179 -7.53 -4.37 14.88
N ARG A 180 -7.29 -5.66 14.59
CA ARG A 180 -7.10 -6.66 15.64
C ARG A 180 -5.87 -6.35 16.50
N LEU A 181 -4.78 -5.91 15.90
CA LEU A 181 -3.60 -5.47 16.65
C LEU A 181 -3.92 -4.26 17.52
N GLN A 182 -4.69 -3.29 17.03
CA GLN A 182 -5.16 -2.13 17.82
C GLN A 182 -5.90 -2.56 19.08
N ASN A 183 -6.81 -3.53 18.95
CA ASN A 183 -7.62 -4.01 20.06
C ASN A 183 -6.84 -4.88 21.07
N VAL A 184 -5.69 -5.45 20.69
CA VAL A 184 -4.94 -6.40 21.53
C VAL A 184 -3.63 -5.80 22.08
N VAL A 185 -2.91 -5.03 21.27
CA VAL A 185 -1.56 -4.53 21.56
C VAL A 185 -1.63 -3.19 22.32
N GLY A 186 -2.62 -2.35 22.04
CA GLY A 186 -2.80 -1.06 22.71
C GLY A 186 -1.65 -0.08 22.43
N HIS A 187 -0.85 0.29 23.44
CA HIS A 187 0.28 1.21 23.27
C HIS A 187 1.65 0.52 23.22
N LYS A 188 1.69 -0.82 23.16
CA LYS A 188 2.95 -1.57 23.10
C LYS A 188 3.54 -1.54 21.70
N ASN A 189 4.86 -1.72 21.62
CA ASN A 189 5.57 -1.88 20.35
C ASN A 189 5.13 -3.15 19.62
N PHE A 190 5.14 -3.10 18.28
CA PHE A 190 4.88 -4.28 17.48
C PHE A 190 6.08 -5.22 17.54
N THR A 191 5.81 -6.51 17.59
CA THR A 191 6.87 -7.52 17.48
C THR A 191 7.26 -7.72 16.02
N SER A 192 8.49 -8.16 15.77
CA SER A 192 8.95 -8.50 14.41
C SER A 192 8.05 -9.55 13.75
N ALA A 193 7.50 -10.48 14.54
CA ALA A 193 6.58 -11.51 14.05
C ALA A 193 5.26 -10.92 13.54
N GLN A 194 4.67 -9.95 14.26
CA GLN A 194 3.44 -9.28 13.85
C GLN A 194 3.63 -8.46 12.58
N ILE A 195 4.73 -7.72 12.48
CA ILE A 195 5.04 -6.97 11.25
C ILE A 195 5.26 -7.95 10.09
N LYS A 196 6.09 -8.99 10.27
CA LYS A 196 6.35 -9.98 9.23
C LYS A 196 5.07 -10.68 8.74
N GLU A 197 4.17 -11.05 9.65
CA GLU A 197 2.86 -11.62 9.29
C GLU A 197 2.06 -10.67 8.40
N LEU A 198 2.01 -9.38 8.75
CA LEU A 198 1.29 -8.37 7.98
C LEU A 198 1.94 -8.12 6.60
N LEU A 199 3.26 -7.99 6.55
CA LEU A 199 3.99 -7.78 5.29
C LEU A 199 3.83 -8.97 4.35
N ASN A 200 3.86 -10.20 4.86
CA ASN A 200 3.60 -11.40 4.06
C ASN A 200 2.15 -11.45 3.56
N ALA A 201 1.20 -11.00 4.38
CA ALA A 201 -0.21 -10.95 3.99
C ALA A 201 -0.48 -9.90 2.89
N ALA A 202 0.40 -8.91 2.73
CA ALA A 202 0.31 -7.90 1.68
C ALA A 202 0.66 -8.46 0.30
N VAL A 203 1.38 -9.57 0.20
CA VAL A 203 1.77 -10.19 -1.07
C VAL A 203 1.34 -11.66 -1.13
N PRO A 204 0.03 -11.98 -1.07
CA PRO A 204 -0.48 -13.34 -0.85
C PRO A 204 -0.11 -14.37 -1.93
N SER A 205 0.39 -13.92 -3.08
CA SER A 205 0.89 -14.76 -4.19
C SER A 205 2.26 -14.30 -4.70
N GLY A 206 3.00 -13.50 -3.92
CA GLY A 206 4.26 -12.90 -4.40
C GLY A 206 4.07 -11.87 -5.51
N LEU A 207 2.89 -11.23 -5.59
CA LEU A 207 2.57 -10.22 -6.60
C LEU A 207 2.26 -8.86 -5.93
N SER A 208 2.52 -7.77 -6.64
CA SER A 208 2.17 -6.39 -6.28
C SER A 208 0.70 -6.06 -6.55
N ASN A 209 0.21 -4.90 -6.08
CA ASN A 209 -1.16 -4.42 -6.37
C ASN A 209 -1.49 -4.49 -7.86
N ILE A 210 -0.56 -4.10 -8.70
CA ILE A 210 -0.66 -4.18 -10.16
C ILE A 210 -0.01 -5.45 -10.72
N GLY A 211 0.06 -6.54 -9.97
CA GLY A 211 0.41 -7.88 -10.49
C GLY A 211 1.87 -8.09 -10.91
N LEU A 212 2.81 -7.25 -10.47
CA LEU A 212 4.24 -7.46 -10.71
C LEU A 212 4.82 -8.46 -9.70
N PRO A 213 5.76 -9.33 -10.09
CA PRO A 213 6.42 -10.23 -9.15
C PRO A 213 7.21 -9.44 -8.10
N ASP A 214 7.16 -9.94 -6.87
CA ASP A 214 7.81 -9.34 -5.70
C ASP A 214 9.34 -9.48 -5.73
N ASP A 215 9.82 -10.50 -6.44
CA ASP A 215 11.23 -10.70 -6.79
C ASP A 215 11.32 -10.95 -8.30
N PRO A 216 11.94 -10.05 -9.09
CA PRO A 216 12.10 -10.24 -10.53
C PRO A 216 13.04 -11.41 -10.90
N GLU A 217 13.75 -12.02 -9.94
CA GLU A 217 14.57 -13.21 -10.19
C GLU A 217 13.79 -14.54 -10.18
N ASP A 218 12.50 -14.54 -9.82
CA ASP A 218 11.66 -15.74 -9.72
C ASP A 218 10.95 -16.14 -11.04
N GLU A 219 11.26 -15.52 -12.18
CA GLU A 219 10.60 -15.84 -13.47
C GLU A 219 11.00 -17.20 -14.10
N ASP A 220 11.95 -17.94 -13.52
CA ASP A 220 12.50 -19.20 -14.05
C ASP A 220 12.36 -20.43 -13.09
N GLN A 221 11.18 -20.66 -12.49
CA GLN A 221 10.86 -21.94 -11.80
C GLN A 221 9.55 -22.60 -12.24
#